data_AF-D2Q8X5-F1
#
_entry.id   AF-D2Q8X5-F1
#
_cell.length_a   1.000
_cell.length_b   1.000
_cell.length_c   1.000
_cell.angle_alpha   90.00
_cell.angle_beta   90.00
_cell.angle_gamma   90.00
#
_symmetry.space_group_name_H-M   'P 1'
#
loop_
_entity.id
_entity.type
_entity.pdbx_description
1 polymer ?
#
loop_
_entity_poly.entity_id
_entity_poly.type
_entity_poly.pdbx_seq_one_letter_code
_entity_poly.pdbx_strand_id
1 'polypeptide(L)'
;MANAKITYTDGSEDIVPVTMRATCKAEAHALEEGWGTVQQSPVRCGAYAAYAALRMAGRSVPPFDKWLDGVERLDMLAAAPRNDDVEDTDHANPTD
;
A
#
# COMPACT_ATOMS: atom_id res chain seq x y z
N MET A 1 3.11 4.74 -7.07
CA MET A 1 2.50 4.58 -5.72
C MET A 1 1.78 3.25 -5.68
N ALA A 2 2.06 2.39 -4.69
CA ALA A 2 1.37 1.12 -4.54
C ALA A 2 0.00 1.34 -3.87
N ASN A 3 -1.02 0.62 -4.31
CA ASN A 3 -2.36 0.69 -3.72
C ASN A 3 -2.65 -0.62 -2.99
N ALA A 4 -3.33 -0.55 -1.85
CA ALA A 4 -3.92 -1.71 -1.22
C ALA A 4 -5.38 -1.79 -1.65
N LYS A 5 -5.78 -2.92 -2.23
CA LYS A 5 -7.18 -3.30 -2.38
C LYS A 5 -7.55 -4.22 -1.21
N ILE A 6 -8.55 -3.82 -0.44
CA ILE A 6 -9.09 -4.56 0.70
C ILE A 6 -10.47 -5.07 0.30
N THR A 7 -10.69 -6.38 0.35
CA THR A 7 -12.01 -6.99 0.23
C THR A 7 -12.41 -7.51 1.61
N TYR A 8 -13.58 -7.07 2.07
CA TYR A 8 -14.12 -7.43 3.38
C TYR A 8 -15.05 -8.64 3.27
N THR A 9 -15.29 -9.32 4.40
CA THR A 9 -16.13 -10.53 4.47
C THR A 9 -17.60 -10.30 4.11
N ASP A 10 -18.07 -9.04 4.13
CA ASP A 10 -19.41 -8.66 3.70
C ASP A 10 -19.50 -8.37 2.18
N GLY A 11 -18.39 -8.55 1.47
CA GLY A 11 -18.27 -8.30 0.03
C GLY A 11 -17.99 -6.85 -0.34
N SER A 12 -17.89 -5.93 0.63
CA SER A 12 -17.47 -4.56 0.35
C SER A 12 -15.98 -4.47 0.04
N GLU A 13 -15.58 -3.41 -0.66
CA GLU A 13 -14.18 -3.19 -1.04
C GLU A 13 -13.74 -1.75 -0.76
N ASP A 14 -12.49 -1.59 -0.31
CA ASP A 14 -11.78 -0.32 -0.25
C ASP A 14 -10.52 -0.40 -1.11
N ILE A 15 -10.16 0.71 -1.76
CA ILE A 15 -8.85 0.88 -2.40
C ILE A 15 -8.21 2.13 -1.83
N VAL A 16 -7.01 1.97 -1.28
CA VAL A 16 -6.27 3.06 -0.62
C VAL A 16 -4.82 3.11 -1.07
N PRO A 17 -4.24 4.29 -1.36
CA PRO A 17 -2.82 4.41 -1.64
C PRO A 17 -2.00 4.14 -0.38
N VAL A 18 -1.07 3.19 -0.47
CA VAL A 18 -0.11 2.93 0.62
C VAL A 18 1.05 3.90 0.47
N THR A 19 1.07 4.90 1.34
CA THR A 19 2.13 5.91 1.39
C THR A 19 3.33 5.42 2.19
N MET A 20 4.51 6.00 1.95
CA MET A 20 5.71 5.72 2.76
C MET A 20 5.46 5.91 4.27
N ARG A 21 4.66 6.92 4.64
CA ARG A 21 4.31 7.17 6.05
C ARG A 21 3.44 6.05 6.63
N ALA A 22 2.57 5.43 5.85
CA ALA A 22 1.80 4.26 6.28
C ALA A 22 2.72 3.04 6.47
N THR A 23 3.70 2.84 5.58
CA THR A 23 4.73 1.80 5.72
C THR A 23 5.56 1.99 7.00
N CYS A 24 6.07 3.20 7.27
CA CYS A 24 6.84 3.46 8.49
C CYS A 24 6.02 3.23 9.77
N LYS A 25 4.71 3.50 9.74
CA LYS A 25 3.83 3.18 10.87
C LYS A 25 3.69 1.67 11.09
N ALA A 26 3.64 0.90 10.00
CA ALA A 26 3.63 -0.56 10.10
C ALA A 26 4.93 -1.11 10.66
N GLU A 27 6.09 -0.56 10.26
CA GLU A 27 7.39 -0.96 10.79
C GLU A 27 7.50 -0.66 12.29
N ALA A 28 7.14 0.55 12.72
CA ALA A 28 7.17 0.92 14.13
C ALA A 28 6.26 0.00 14.97
N HIS A 29 5.04 -0.23 14.51
CA HIS A 29 4.10 -1.12 15.20
C HIS A 29 4.59 -2.57 15.24
N ALA A 30 5.19 -3.07 14.16
CA ALA A 30 5.75 -4.42 14.12
C ALA A 30 6.89 -4.62 15.12
N LEU A 31 7.70 -3.59 15.37
CA LEU A 31 8.74 -3.61 16.41
C LEU A 31 8.13 -3.58 17.81
N GLU A 32 7.12 -2.74 18.04
CA GLU A 32 6.42 -2.62 19.32
C GLU A 32 5.72 -3.93 19.72
N GLU A 33 5.04 -4.57 18.79
CA GLU A 33 4.31 -5.83 19.00
C GLU A 33 5.21 -7.09 18.89
N GLY A 34 6.50 -6.92 18.63
CA GLY A 34 7.45 -8.03 18.51
C GLY A 34 7.20 -8.95 17.29
N TRP A 35 6.60 -8.44 16.22
CA TRP A 35 6.39 -9.20 14.97
C TRP A 35 7.69 -9.39 14.17
N GLY A 36 8.70 -8.57 14.44
CA GLY A 36 9.96 -8.53 13.70
C GLY A 36 9.89 -7.59 12.50
N THR A 37 10.79 -7.77 11.53
CA THR A 37 10.87 -6.92 10.33
C THR A 37 9.80 -7.30 9.30
N VAL A 38 9.63 -6.44 8.29
CA VAL A 38 8.75 -6.72 7.14
C VAL A 38 9.13 -8.01 6.40
N GLN A 39 10.40 -8.42 6.40
CA GLN A 39 10.83 -9.70 5.82
C GLN A 39 10.39 -10.90 6.67
N GLN A 40 10.28 -10.73 7.98
CA GLN A 40 9.88 -11.79 8.92
C GLN A 40 8.36 -11.94 8.99
N SER A 41 7.60 -10.84 8.89
CA SER A 41 6.14 -10.86 8.91
C SER A 41 5.50 -10.00 7.81
N PRO A 42 5.72 -10.34 6.52
CA PRO A 42 5.30 -9.50 5.40
C PRO A 42 3.79 -9.28 5.35
N VAL A 43 3.00 -10.30 5.70
CA VAL A 43 1.54 -10.22 5.69
C VAL A 43 1.03 -9.27 6.77
N ARG A 44 1.52 -9.39 8.02
CA ARG A 44 1.09 -8.52 9.13
C ARG A 44 1.50 -7.08 8.90
N CYS A 45 2.74 -6.86 8.47
CA CYS A 45 3.23 -5.52 8.13
C CYS A 45 2.46 -4.91 6.96
N GLY A 46 2.15 -5.69 5.92
CA GLY A 46 1.33 -5.23 4.79
C GLY A 46 -0.09 -4.86 5.19
N ALA A 47 -0.73 -5.69 6.02
CA ALA A 47 -2.06 -5.42 6.56
C ALA A 47 -2.09 -4.16 7.41
N TYR A 48 -1.10 -3.96 8.29
CA TYR A 48 -1.04 -2.75 9.10
C TYR A 48 -0.73 -1.51 8.26
N ALA A 49 0.05 -1.62 7.19
CA ALA A 49 0.28 -0.52 6.26
C ALA A 49 -1.01 -0.10 5.55
N ALA A 50 -1.84 -1.05 5.11
CA ALA A 50 -3.16 -0.76 4.54
C ALA A 50 -4.11 -0.12 5.57
N TYR A 51 -4.16 -0.67 6.79
CA TYR A 51 -4.93 -0.13 7.91
C TYR A 51 -4.53 1.32 8.25
N ALA A 52 -3.22 1.58 8.35
CA ALA A 52 -2.70 2.91 8.61
C ALA A 52 -3.04 3.87 7.47
N ALA A 53 -2.99 3.42 6.22
CA ALA A 53 -3.39 4.21 5.07
C ALA A 53 -4.88 4.57 5.11
N LEU A 54 -5.78 3.63 5.45
CA LEU A 54 -7.21 3.92 5.63
C LEU A 54 -7.45 5.01 6.68
N ARG A 55 -6.83 4.87 7.85
CA ARG A 55 -6.92 5.87 8.94
C ARG A 55 -6.37 7.23 8.52
N MET A 56 -5.26 7.25 7.79
CA MET A 56 -4.67 8.48 7.26
C MET A 56 -5.51 9.14 6.17
N ALA A 57 -6.26 8.36 5.40
CA ALA A 57 -7.26 8.84 4.45
C ALA A 57 -8.55 9.32 5.13
N GLY A 58 -8.60 9.37 6.46
CA GLY A 58 -9.75 9.85 7.23
C GLY A 58 -10.86 8.81 7.39
N ARG A 59 -10.62 7.53 7.04
CA ARG A 59 -11.60 6.46 7.26
C ARG A 59 -11.70 6.14 8.74
N SER A 60 -12.94 6.09 9.23
CA SER A 60 -13.25 5.59 10.56
C SER A 60 -13.30 4.06 10.51
N VAL A 61 -12.17 3.41 10.78
CA VAL A 61 -12.06 1.95 10.92
C VAL A 61 -11.89 1.56 12.39
N PRO A 62 -12.36 0.37 12.81
CA PRO A 62 -12.20 -0.13 14.18
C PRO A 62 -10.72 -0.40 14.51
N PRO A 63 -10.37 -0.74 15.77
CA PRO A 63 -9.01 -1.14 16.12
C PRO A 63 -8.47 -2.26 15.24
N PHE A 64 -7.14 -2.32 15.05
CA PHE A 64 -6.50 -3.16 14.03
C PHE A 64 -6.99 -4.61 14.02
N ASP A 65 -6.98 -5.31 15.16
CA ASP A 65 -7.42 -6.72 15.20
C ASP A 65 -8.90 -6.87 14.81
N LYS A 66 -9.75 -5.94 15.24
CA LYS A 66 -11.18 -5.93 14.87
C LYS A 66 -11.45 -5.55 13.44
N TRP A 67 -10.61 -4.71 12.86
CA TRP A 67 -10.64 -4.45 11.44
C TRP A 67 -10.20 -5.69 10.66
N LEU A 68 -9.11 -6.34 11.09
CA LEU A 68 -8.55 -7.52 10.44
C LEU A 68 -9.50 -8.73 10.47
N ASP A 69 -10.26 -8.92 11.55
CA ASP A 69 -11.34 -9.92 11.66
C ASP A 69 -12.35 -9.82 10.49
N GLY A 70 -12.55 -8.63 9.91
CA GLY A 70 -13.46 -8.38 8.80
C GLY A 70 -12.81 -8.36 7.42
N VAL A 71 -11.48 -8.50 7.32
CA VAL A 71 -10.75 -8.51 6.05
C VAL A 71 -10.70 -9.94 5.51
N GLU A 72 -11.30 -10.17 4.35
CA GLU A 72 -11.23 -11.46 3.65
C GLU A 72 -9.97 -11.57 2.79
N ARG A 73 -9.63 -10.50 2.06
CA ARG A 73 -8.49 -10.47 1.15
C ARG A 73 -7.82 -9.10 1.14
N LEU A 74 -6.50 -9.11 1.03
CA LEU A 74 -5.68 -7.92 0.87
C LEU A 74 -4.73 -8.10 -0.32
N ASP A 75 -4.92 -7.30 -1.36
CA ASP A 75 -4.07 -7.30 -2.55
C ASP A 75 -3.24 -6.00 -2.61
N MET A 76 -1.92 -6.14 -2.57
CA MET A 76 -0.99 -5.02 -2.76
C MET A 76 -0.74 -4.84 -4.26
N LEU A 77 -1.46 -3.90 -4.85
CA LEU A 77 -1.36 -3.53 -6.25
C LEU A 77 -0.11 -2.69 -6.47
N ALA A 78 0.78 -3.18 -7.33
CA ALA A 78 1.93 -2.39 -7.77
C ALA A 78 1.45 -1.10 -8.45
N ALA A 79 2.24 -0.04 -8.32
CA ALA A 79 2.05 1.15 -9.14
C ALA A 79 2.13 0.73 -10.61
N ALA A 80 1.15 1.11 -11.44
CA ALA A 80 1.35 1.02 -12.88
C ALA A 80 2.65 1.76 -13.22
N PRO A 81 3.52 1.19 -14.09
CA PRO A 81 4.64 1.95 -14.61
C PRO A 81 4.09 3.24 -15.22
N ARG A 82 4.72 4.37 -14.91
CA ARG A 82 4.51 5.55 -15.75
C ARG A 82 5.12 5.18 -17.09
N ASN A 83 4.30 5.08 -18.12
CA ASN A 83 4.82 5.05 -19.48
C ASN A 83 5.39 6.45 -19.73
N ASP A 84 6.65 6.65 -19.35
CA ASP A 84 7.47 7.80 -19.77
C ASP A 84 8.08 7.50 -21.16
N ASP A 85 7.33 6.83 -22.04
CA ASP A 85 7.65 6.72 -23.47
C ASP A 85 7.17 8.00 -24.18
N VAL A 86 7.81 9.11 -23.87
CA VAL A 86 7.92 10.18 -24.86
C VAL A 86 9.24 9.92 -25.58
N GLU A 87 9.17 9.15 -26.66
CA GLU A 87 10.20 9.18 -27.69
C GLU A 87 10.35 10.64 -28.13
N ASP A 88 11.38 11.31 -27.64
CA ASP A 88 11.87 12.57 -28.20
C ASP A 88 12.57 12.27 -29.53
N THR A 89 11.79 11.91 -30.54
CA THR A 89 12.27 11.85 -31.93
C THR A 89 12.09 13.22 -32.56
N ASP A 90 12.86 14.22 -32.14
CA ASP A 90 13.15 15.35 -33.05
C ASP A 90 14.40 16.18 -32.65
N HIS A 91 15.58 15.65 -32.94
CA HIS A 91 16.62 16.54 -33.45
C HIS A 91 17.45 15.87 -34.54
N ALA A 92 16.99 16.11 -35.79
CA ALA A 92 17.83 16.05 -36.97
C ALA A 92 19.15 16.79 -36.71
N ASN A 93 20.27 16.10 -36.86
CA ASN A 93 21.58 16.72 -36.93
C ASN A 93 21.93 16.95 -38.42
N PRO A 94 21.91 18.19 -38.94
CA PRO A 94 22.64 18.50 -40.16
C PRO A 94 24.04 18.94 -39.75
N THR A 95 25.04 18.13 -40.05
CA THR A 95 26.44 18.58 -40.05
C THR A 95 26.99 18.43 -41.46
N ASP A 96 27.14 19.60 -42.09
CA ASP A 96 28.15 20.06 -43.07
C ASP A 96 28.67 19.07 -44.13
#